data_AF-A0A8C7KSW0-F1
#
_entry.id   AF-A0A8C7KSW0-F1
#
_cell.length_a   1.000
_cell.length_b   1.000
_cell.length_c   1.000
_cell.angle_alpha   90.00
_cell.angle_beta   90.00
_cell.angle_gamma   90.00
#
_symmetry.space_group_name_H-M   'P 1'
#
loop_
_entity.id
_entity.type
_entity.pdbx_description
1 polymer ?
#
loop_
_entity_poly.entity_id
_entity_poly.type
_entity_poly.pdbx_seq_one_letter_code
_entity_poly.pdbx_strand_id
1 'polypeptide(L)'
;MIPAVVLMTLLWSTDLQAQSVSPPAEYSVRLVDGTTSCSGTVEVFYRGEWSGLCNRWLWDMMRDVKVVCREMDCGNPVAVSRGPLNEDGRGGVMMWSCSGDEFSNRWCDIKGGPGVCDGGYYHHVTCSESVRLVDGAGLCSGRVEVKSNQSWVSVCEADFDRQDAEVVCRDVGCGAPAALQGGLYGGGEGQTWDKEFQCKGKESLLLDCDTSDRENNTCLPGNAVRLTCSEPDDVRLVGGGSRCAGGVEWYDQVEWRTVGAEDEDQRNVAAVVCRQLGCGSTVSVQPIKTTRGFLVSCYGSESSLRECERSYDLLPGLTVICSDLLVQPDIFLTDPMGGVFRGHQRPEMFRGYNFTITCSTQPQYPGGSFLLTFTGSNRTQIQPAVNHSAAFLFPAADDSHQGNYSCVYDNYVFSHNFSSESELLSLTITASPLPAFIIRHVVVLLILLTTITTSYLYYKPTRRQKRVNRVSSMDLYVNAMEMVSLSSRAEAGPGEERAAQGTE
;
A
#
# COMPACT_ATOMS: atom_id res chain seq x y z
N MET A 1 25.79 -78.46 -43.98
CA MET A 1 26.53 -77.48 -43.15
C MET A 1 26.12 -76.09 -43.60
N ILE A 2 25.10 -75.57 -42.95
CA ILE A 2 24.64 -74.18 -43.05
C ILE A 2 24.85 -73.62 -41.64
N PRO A 3 25.46 -72.44 -41.45
CA PRO A 3 26.04 -72.06 -40.17
C PRO A 3 24.96 -71.68 -39.16
N ALA A 4 25.19 -72.08 -37.91
CA ALA A 4 24.37 -71.82 -36.73
C ALA A 4 24.41 -70.34 -36.26
N VAL A 5 24.15 -69.39 -37.17
CA VAL A 5 24.20 -67.94 -36.86
C VAL A 5 22.84 -67.24 -37.00
N VAL A 6 21.81 -67.92 -37.49
CA VAL A 6 20.49 -67.27 -37.77
C VAL A 6 19.44 -67.50 -36.68
N LEU A 7 19.74 -68.27 -35.61
CA LEU A 7 18.80 -68.49 -34.49
C LEU A 7 19.10 -67.66 -33.24
N MET A 8 20.02 -66.70 -33.31
CA MET A 8 20.35 -65.79 -32.20
C MET A 8 19.94 -64.33 -32.46
N THR A 9 19.22 -64.03 -33.53
CA THR A 9 18.76 -62.66 -33.85
C THR A 9 17.27 -62.42 -33.64
N LEU A 10 16.54 -63.38 -33.04
CA LEU A 10 15.11 -63.23 -32.70
C LEU A 10 14.81 -63.35 -31.19
N LEU A 11 15.83 -63.31 -30.33
CA LEU A 11 15.65 -63.30 -28.86
C LEU A 11 16.16 -62.01 -28.18
N TRP A 12 16.46 -60.96 -28.95
CA TRP A 12 16.95 -59.67 -28.43
C TRP A 12 16.07 -58.51 -28.90
N SER A 13 14.75 -58.65 -28.79
CA SER A 13 13.81 -57.53 -29.05
C SER A 13 12.62 -57.54 -28.10
N THR A 14 12.90 -57.77 -26.81
CA THR A 14 12.07 -57.28 -25.72
C THR A 14 12.97 -56.68 -24.65
N ASP A 15 13.78 -55.68 -25.04
CA ASP A 15 14.13 -54.61 -24.11
C ASP A 15 12.84 -53.80 -23.90
N LEU A 16 11.95 -54.31 -23.03
CA LEU A 16 11.23 -53.40 -22.16
C LEU A 16 12.34 -52.74 -21.32
N GLN A 17 12.77 -51.57 -21.75
CA GLN A 17 13.38 -50.61 -20.84
C GLN A 17 12.32 -50.27 -19.80
N ALA A 18 12.16 -51.13 -18.80
CA ALA A 18 11.81 -50.67 -17.48
C ALA A 18 12.97 -49.74 -17.11
N GLN A 19 12.79 -48.44 -17.34
CA GLN A 19 13.59 -47.42 -16.66
C GLN A 19 13.55 -47.81 -15.20
N SER A 20 14.70 -48.25 -14.68
CA SER A 20 14.89 -48.50 -13.27
C SER A 20 14.84 -47.13 -12.60
N VAL A 21 13.62 -46.64 -12.36
CA VAL A 21 13.40 -45.49 -11.50
C VAL A 21 13.88 -45.94 -10.13
N SER A 22 15.02 -45.40 -9.70
CA SER A 22 15.50 -45.60 -8.33
C SER A 22 14.35 -45.26 -7.38
N PRO A 23 14.09 -46.10 -6.36
CA PRO A 23 13.05 -45.77 -5.39
C PRO A 23 13.34 -44.39 -4.78
N PRO A 24 12.32 -43.55 -4.57
CA PRO A 24 12.50 -42.23 -3.98
C PRO A 24 13.18 -42.34 -2.61
N ALA A 25 13.91 -41.29 -2.23
CA ALA A 25 14.56 -41.24 -0.93
C ALA A 25 13.50 -41.19 0.17
N GLU A 26 13.81 -41.77 1.34
CA GLU A 26 12.94 -41.63 2.51
C GLU A 26 12.74 -40.14 2.84
N TYR A 27 11.49 -39.77 3.12
CA TYR A 27 10.99 -38.42 3.36
C TYR A 27 10.87 -37.50 2.13
N SER A 28 11.04 -38.02 0.91
CA SER A 28 10.72 -37.25 -0.31
C SER A 28 9.26 -36.79 -0.33
N VAL A 29 9.02 -35.56 -0.77
CA VAL A 29 7.68 -34.97 -0.86
C VAL A 29 7.19 -34.93 -2.31
N ARG A 30 5.87 -35.07 -2.52
CA ARG A 30 5.21 -34.76 -3.78
C ARG A 30 3.84 -34.14 -3.55
N LEU A 31 3.36 -33.38 -4.54
CA LEU A 31 2.01 -32.86 -4.60
C LEU A 31 1.20 -33.65 -5.63
N VAL A 32 0.04 -34.16 -5.24
CA VAL A 32 -0.86 -34.94 -6.11
C VAL A 32 -2.26 -34.32 -6.15
N ASP A 33 -3.02 -34.60 -7.21
CA ASP A 33 -4.41 -34.14 -7.36
C ASP A 33 -4.59 -32.61 -7.25
N GLY A 34 -3.60 -31.84 -7.69
CA GLY A 34 -3.68 -30.39 -7.79
C GLY A 34 -3.98 -29.89 -9.21
N THR A 35 -4.17 -28.58 -9.33
CA THR A 35 -4.39 -27.92 -10.62
C THR A 35 -3.09 -27.72 -11.40
N THR A 36 -1.97 -27.62 -10.70
CA THR A 36 -0.62 -27.39 -11.23
C THR A 36 0.39 -28.29 -10.51
N SER A 37 1.64 -28.33 -10.97
CA SER A 37 2.71 -29.09 -10.29
C SER A 37 3.08 -28.53 -8.92
N CYS A 38 2.65 -27.31 -8.61
CA CYS A 38 2.91 -26.59 -7.36
C CYS A 38 1.64 -26.43 -6.50
N SER A 39 0.60 -27.20 -6.80
CA SER A 39 -0.59 -27.34 -5.97
C SER A 39 -0.95 -28.81 -5.84
N GLY A 40 -1.60 -29.19 -4.75
CA GLY A 40 -2.01 -30.57 -4.54
C GLY A 40 -2.05 -31.00 -3.08
N THR A 41 -2.56 -32.21 -2.88
CA THR A 41 -2.46 -32.94 -1.62
C THR A 41 -1.01 -33.35 -1.38
N VAL A 42 -0.50 -33.08 -0.18
CA VAL A 42 0.89 -33.40 0.19
C VAL A 42 1.01 -34.88 0.52
N GLU A 43 1.90 -35.57 -0.18
CA GLU A 43 2.32 -36.94 0.15
C GLU A 43 3.81 -36.99 0.45
N VAL A 44 4.16 -37.78 1.47
CA VAL A 44 5.55 -38.03 1.89
C VAL A 44 5.87 -39.51 1.70
N PHE A 45 7.04 -39.79 1.14
CA PHE A 45 7.54 -41.15 1.01
C PHE A 45 8.10 -41.64 2.34
N TYR A 46 7.41 -42.56 3.00
CA TYR A 46 7.76 -43.05 4.33
C TYR A 46 7.70 -44.57 4.38
N ARG A 47 8.75 -45.22 4.89
CA ARG A 47 8.83 -46.70 5.01
C ARG A 47 8.48 -47.48 3.74
N GLY A 48 8.82 -46.94 2.56
CA GLY A 48 8.63 -47.61 1.27
C GLY A 48 7.28 -47.35 0.60
N GLU A 49 6.41 -46.52 1.19
CA GLU A 49 5.10 -46.17 0.62
C GLU A 49 4.89 -44.65 0.61
N TRP A 50 4.13 -44.16 -0.36
CA TRP A 50 3.65 -42.79 -0.37
C TRP A 50 2.45 -42.68 0.55
N SER A 51 2.52 -41.76 1.52
CA SER A 51 1.49 -41.56 2.52
C SER A 51 1.09 -40.10 2.57
N GLY A 52 -0.21 -39.83 2.62
CA GLY A 52 -0.71 -38.46 2.76
C GLY A 52 -0.33 -37.87 4.12
N LEU A 53 0.04 -36.59 4.09
CA LEU A 53 0.37 -35.84 5.29
C LEU A 53 -0.94 -35.36 5.94
N CYS A 54 -1.15 -35.79 7.18
CA CYS A 54 -2.28 -35.39 7.99
C CYS A 54 -1.75 -34.72 9.25
N ASN A 55 -2.49 -33.76 9.79
CA ASN A 55 -2.26 -33.30 11.15
C ASN A 55 -3.59 -33.18 11.90
N ARG A 56 -3.60 -33.66 13.15
CA ARG A 56 -4.76 -33.52 14.04
C ARG A 56 -4.83 -32.11 14.63
N TRP A 57 -3.67 -31.45 14.71
CA TRP A 57 -3.43 -30.10 15.20
C TRP A 57 -2.73 -29.34 14.08
N LEU A 58 -3.20 -28.18 13.62
CA LEU A 58 -2.53 -27.46 12.51
C LEU A 58 -1.32 -26.68 13.06
N TRP A 59 -0.39 -27.41 13.68
CA TRP A 59 0.89 -26.86 14.10
C TRP A 59 1.64 -26.44 12.83
N ASP A 60 2.02 -25.16 12.81
CA ASP A 60 3.02 -24.56 11.92
C ASP A 60 2.84 -24.66 10.39
N MET A 61 1.61 -24.88 9.89
CA MET A 61 1.43 -25.26 8.48
C MET A 61 2.00 -24.26 7.46
N MET A 62 1.99 -22.94 7.67
CA MET A 62 2.66 -22.05 6.70
C MET A 62 4.19 -22.17 6.74
N ARG A 63 4.80 -22.48 7.91
CA ARG A 63 6.24 -22.73 8.02
C ARG A 63 6.62 -24.09 7.44
N ASP A 64 5.83 -25.13 7.71
CA ASP A 64 6.02 -26.46 7.13
C ASP A 64 5.79 -26.44 5.61
N VAL A 65 4.77 -25.69 5.16
CA VAL A 65 4.47 -25.55 3.73
C VAL A 65 5.50 -24.68 3.03
N LYS A 66 6.16 -23.74 3.71
CA LYS A 66 7.37 -23.08 3.19
C LYS A 66 8.47 -24.11 2.89
N VAL A 67 8.65 -25.14 3.73
CA VAL A 67 9.60 -26.24 3.47
C VAL A 67 9.13 -27.08 2.28
N VAL A 68 7.84 -27.44 2.20
CA VAL A 68 7.28 -28.20 1.07
C VAL A 68 7.42 -27.44 -0.25
N CYS A 69 6.96 -26.19 -0.32
CA CYS A 69 7.06 -25.35 -1.51
C CYS A 69 8.52 -25.15 -1.93
N ARG A 70 9.44 -25.04 -0.98
CA ARG A 70 10.88 -24.95 -1.27
C ARG A 70 11.47 -26.26 -1.78
N GLU A 71 11.11 -27.41 -1.21
CA GLU A 71 11.57 -28.74 -1.66
C GLU A 71 11.05 -29.05 -3.08
N MET A 72 9.82 -28.63 -3.37
CA MET A 72 9.22 -28.73 -4.71
C MET A 72 9.70 -27.64 -5.67
N ASP A 73 10.52 -26.69 -5.21
CA ASP A 73 11.03 -25.56 -5.98
C ASP A 73 9.91 -24.68 -6.58
N CYS A 74 8.85 -24.46 -5.81
CA CYS A 74 7.58 -23.86 -6.22
C CYS A 74 7.32 -22.46 -5.64
N GLY A 75 8.34 -21.80 -5.11
CA GLY A 75 8.24 -20.42 -4.60
C GLY A 75 7.66 -20.32 -3.18
N ASN A 76 6.87 -19.27 -2.93
CA ASN A 76 6.27 -18.97 -1.62
C ASN A 76 4.99 -19.79 -1.36
N PRO A 77 4.67 -20.06 -0.08
CA PRO A 77 3.41 -20.68 0.29
C PRO A 77 2.24 -19.69 0.11
N VAL A 78 1.23 -20.06 -0.69
CA VAL A 78 0.09 -19.20 -1.04
C VAL A 78 -1.15 -19.55 -0.22
N ALA A 79 -1.45 -20.83 -0.07
CA ALA A 79 -2.62 -21.28 0.66
C ALA A 79 -2.48 -22.71 1.18
N VAL A 80 -3.21 -23.00 2.25
CA VAL A 80 -3.41 -24.35 2.77
C VAL A 80 -4.89 -24.57 2.99
N SER A 81 -5.39 -25.72 2.56
CA SER A 81 -6.78 -26.10 2.75
C SER A 81 -6.91 -27.57 3.15
N ARG A 82 -8.10 -27.94 3.65
CA ARG A 82 -8.43 -29.35 3.92
C ARG A 82 -8.60 -30.08 2.59
N GLY A 83 -7.76 -31.08 2.38
CA GLY A 83 -7.90 -32.09 1.33
C GLY A 83 -8.93 -33.16 1.71
N PRO A 84 -8.92 -34.32 1.02
CA PRO A 84 -9.90 -35.37 1.24
C PRO A 84 -9.84 -35.96 2.67
N LEU A 85 -11.00 -36.41 3.16
CA LEU A 85 -11.12 -37.16 4.43
C LEU A 85 -10.37 -38.48 4.32
N ASN A 86 -9.61 -38.84 5.36
CA ASN A 86 -9.00 -40.16 5.43
C ASN A 86 -10.03 -41.18 5.94
N GLU A 87 -10.83 -41.73 5.02
CA GLU A 87 -11.83 -42.77 5.33
C GLU A 87 -11.24 -44.19 5.34
N ASP A 88 -10.02 -44.36 4.81
CA ASP A 88 -9.50 -45.67 4.39
C ASP A 88 -8.45 -46.26 5.35
N GLY A 89 -8.06 -45.52 6.40
CA GLY A 89 -7.13 -45.99 7.42
C GLY A 89 -5.73 -46.35 6.92
N ARG A 90 -5.43 -46.13 5.62
CA ARG A 90 -4.07 -46.17 5.07
C ARG A 90 -3.22 -45.21 5.88
N GLY A 91 -2.14 -45.75 6.45
CA GLY A 91 -1.32 -45.09 7.46
C GLY A 91 -0.82 -43.74 6.97
N GLY A 92 -1.52 -42.67 7.33
CA GLY A 92 -1.03 -41.34 7.07
C GLY A 92 0.11 -41.02 8.03
N VAL A 93 0.83 -39.97 7.67
CA VAL A 93 2.03 -39.54 8.37
C VAL A 93 1.79 -38.17 8.97
N MET A 94 2.10 -38.05 10.25
CA MET A 94 2.03 -36.79 11.00
C MET A 94 3.42 -36.16 11.09
N MET A 95 3.48 -34.88 10.76
CA MET A 95 4.65 -34.03 10.90
C MET A 95 4.54 -33.28 12.22
N TRP A 96 5.54 -33.38 13.11
CA TRP A 96 5.46 -32.80 14.46
C TRP A 96 5.94 -31.34 14.54
N SER A 97 6.99 -30.95 13.79
CA SER A 97 7.47 -29.57 13.69
C SER A 97 8.68 -29.47 12.74
N CYS A 98 8.68 -28.45 11.86
CA CYS A 98 9.86 -27.90 11.22
C CYS A 98 10.13 -26.47 11.75
N SER A 99 11.38 -26.03 11.87
CA SER A 99 11.74 -24.63 12.22
C SER A 99 11.40 -23.62 11.11
N GLY A 100 11.17 -24.07 9.88
CA GLY A 100 10.82 -23.25 8.72
C GLY A 100 12.02 -22.67 7.93
N ASP A 101 13.25 -22.91 8.40
CA ASP A 101 14.50 -22.47 7.77
C ASP A 101 15.34 -23.65 7.22
N GLU A 102 14.95 -24.90 7.49
CA GLU A 102 15.70 -26.09 7.12
C GLU A 102 15.74 -26.37 5.62
N PHE A 103 16.88 -26.81 5.08
CA PHE A 103 17.09 -27.11 3.66
C PHE A 103 16.24 -28.26 3.08
N SER A 104 15.58 -29.06 3.91
CA SER A 104 14.74 -30.21 3.51
C SER A 104 13.87 -30.70 4.67
N ASN A 105 12.75 -31.37 4.38
CA ASN A 105 11.86 -32.03 5.34
C ASN A 105 12.52 -33.15 6.18
N ARG A 106 13.77 -33.51 5.86
CA ARG A 106 14.56 -34.54 6.55
C ARG A 106 14.88 -34.22 8.02
N TRP A 107 14.66 -32.97 8.44
CA TRP A 107 14.92 -32.50 9.81
C TRP A 107 13.66 -32.32 10.65
N CYS A 108 12.49 -32.63 10.11
CA CYS A 108 11.24 -32.56 10.85
C CYS A 108 10.96 -33.91 11.54
N ASP A 109 10.44 -33.92 12.77
CA ASP A 109 10.15 -35.18 13.48
C ASP A 109 8.86 -35.80 12.91
N ILE A 110 9.03 -36.91 12.19
CA ILE A 110 7.97 -37.59 11.44
C ILE A 110 7.51 -38.85 12.19
N LYS A 111 6.21 -38.92 12.50
CA LYS A 111 5.58 -40.13 13.06
C LYS A 111 4.57 -40.70 12.06
N GLY A 112 4.73 -41.97 11.70
CA GLY A 112 3.81 -42.69 10.82
C GLY A 112 3.36 -44.02 11.41
N GLY A 113 2.09 -44.36 11.22
CA GLY A 113 1.52 -45.63 11.66
C GLY A 113 0.00 -45.73 11.47
N PRO A 114 -0.58 -46.94 11.56
CA PRO A 114 -2.03 -47.11 11.51
C PRO A 114 -2.71 -46.34 12.65
N GLY A 115 -3.78 -45.60 12.34
CA GLY A 115 -4.57 -44.85 13.33
C GLY A 115 -4.02 -43.46 13.71
N VAL A 116 -2.84 -43.07 13.21
CA VAL A 116 -2.27 -41.72 13.47
C VAL A 116 -3.15 -40.61 12.87
N CYS A 117 -3.80 -40.89 11.74
CA CYS A 117 -4.64 -39.97 10.99
C CYS A 117 -6.15 -40.27 11.07
N ASP A 118 -6.58 -41.11 12.01
CA ASP A 118 -7.98 -41.55 12.08
C ASP A 118 -8.92 -40.37 12.39
N GLY A 119 -9.88 -40.12 11.49
CA GLY A 119 -10.77 -38.96 11.54
C GLY A 119 -10.13 -37.61 11.15
N GLY A 120 -8.92 -37.61 10.59
CA GLY A 120 -8.23 -36.42 10.08
C GLY A 120 -8.50 -36.11 8.60
N TYR A 121 -8.08 -34.93 8.16
CA TYR A 121 -8.04 -34.53 6.75
C TYR A 121 -6.59 -34.53 6.26
N TYR A 122 -6.37 -34.88 5.00
CA TYR A 122 -5.10 -34.58 4.35
C TYR A 122 -4.99 -33.07 4.08
N HIS A 123 -3.76 -32.58 3.91
CA HIS A 123 -3.54 -31.16 3.61
C HIS A 123 -3.30 -30.93 2.13
N HIS A 124 -4.04 -29.97 1.58
CA HIS A 124 -3.85 -29.47 0.22
C HIS A 124 -3.10 -28.14 0.28
N VAL A 125 -2.04 -28.03 -0.50
CA VAL A 125 -1.11 -26.90 -0.53
C VAL A 125 -1.17 -26.22 -1.88
N THR A 126 -0.98 -24.91 -1.89
CA THR A 126 -0.77 -24.10 -3.10
C THR A 126 0.44 -23.19 -2.88
N CYS A 127 1.34 -23.13 -3.86
CA CYS A 127 2.53 -22.27 -3.87
C CYS A 127 2.50 -21.30 -5.08
N SER A 128 3.34 -20.26 -5.09
CA SER A 128 3.34 -19.15 -6.07
C SER A 128 4.10 -19.44 -7.39
N GLU A 129 4.39 -20.71 -7.68
CA GLU A 129 4.96 -21.29 -8.91
C GLU A 129 6.25 -20.67 -9.47
N SER A 130 6.24 -19.39 -9.79
CA SER A 130 7.25 -18.66 -10.53
C SER A 130 7.89 -17.50 -9.77
N VAL A 131 7.33 -17.06 -8.64
CA VAL A 131 7.85 -15.94 -7.85
C VAL A 131 8.08 -16.35 -6.40
N ARG A 132 9.08 -15.76 -5.75
CA ARG A 132 9.30 -15.88 -4.31
C ARG A 132 9.79 -14.58 -3.68
N LEU A 133 9.44 -14.39 -2.41
CA LEU A 133 9.95 -13.31 -1.57
C LEU A 133 10.90 -13.92 -0.53
N VAL A 134 12.16 -13.49 -0.56
CA VAL A 134 13.23 -14.04 0.29
C VAL A 134 13.84 -12.98 1.20
N ASP A 135 14.41 -13.39 2.33
CA ASP A 135 15.06 -12.52 3.33
C ASP A 135 14.15 -11.39 3.87
N GLY A 136 12.84 -11.68 3.95
CA GLY A 136 11.80 -10.84 4.50
C GLY A 136 11.56 -10.99 6.00
N ALA A 137 10.71 -10.14 6.55
CA ALA A 137 10.24 -10.22 7.94
C ALA A 137 9.05 -11.20 8.13
N GLY A 138 8.53 -11.75 7.03
CA GLY A 138 7.35 -12.62 6.98
C GLY A 138 7.10 -13.07 5.54
N LEU A 139 6.00 -13.81 5.32
CA LEU A 139 5.65 -14.37 4.00
C LEU A 139 5.37 -13.32 2.92
N CYS A 140 4.88 -12.15 3.33
CA CYS A 140 4.46 -11.05 2.46
C CYS A 140 5.52 -9.94 2.31
N SER A 141 6.79 -10.21 2.64
CA SER A 141 7.87 -9.25 2.43
C SER A 141 9.16 -9.94 2.01
N GLY A 142 10.03 -9.24 1.28
CA GLY A 142 11.34 -9.77 0.92
C GLY A 142 11.87 -9.22 -0.40
N ARG A 143 13.04 -9.69 -0.81
CA ARG A 143 13.59 -9.49 -2.15
C ARG A 143 12.80 -10.34 -3.14
N VAL A 144 12.44 -9.75 -4.28
CA VAL A 144 11.70 -10.44 -5.34
C VAL A 144 12.66 -11.27 -6.19
N GLU A 145 12.40 -12.57 -6.26
CA GLU A 145 13.10 -13.48 -7.16
C GLU A 145 12.09 -14.22 -8.06
N VAL A 146 12.46 -14.38 -9.32
CA VAL A 146 11.63 -15.01 -10.36
C VAL A 146 12.34 -16.25 -10.88
N LYS A 147 11.57 -17.29 -11.21
CA LYS A 147 12.07 -18.54 -11.73
C LYS A 147 12.36 -18.44 -13.23
N SER A 148 13.62 -18.64 -13.63
CA SER A 148 14.10 -18.61 -15.01
C SER A 148 14.98 -19.81 -15.30
N ASN A 149 14.72 -20.59 -16.35
CA ASN A 149 15.58 -21.72 -16.76
C ASN A 149 16.03 -22.65 -15.61
N GLN A 150 15.13 -22.97 -14.67
CA GLN A 150 15.38 -23.79 -13.48
C GLN A 150 16.30 -23.17 -12.41
N SER A 151 16.57 -21.86 -12.48
CA SER A 151 17.23 -21.10 -11.43
C SER A 151 16.37 -19.90 -10.99
N TRP A 152 16.64 -19.40 -9.78
CA TRP A 152 16.00 -18.20 -9.26
C TRP A 152 16.90 -16.99 -9.50
N VAL A 153 16.35 -15.95 -10.10
CA VAL A 153 17.05 -14.72 -10.44
C VAL A 153 16.39 -13.52 -9.77
N SER A 154 17.19 -12.56 -9.32
CA SER A 154 16.67 -11.34 -8.70
C SER A 154 16.15 -10.36 -9.75
N VAL A 155 15.11 -9.60 -9.41
CA VAL A 155 14.55 -8.56 -10.29
C VAL A 155 15.21 -7.21 -9.99
N CYS A 156 15.53 -6.45 -11.04
CA CYS A 156 16.15 -5.14 -10.90
C CYS A 156 15.12 -4.08 -10.48
N GLU A 157 15.47 -3.20 -9.53
CA GLU A 157 14.62 -2.10 -9.07
C GLU A 157 14.25 -1.12 -10.19
N ALA A 158 15.16 -0.88 -11.14
CA ALA A 158 14.90 0.05 -12.24
C ALA A 158 13.86 -0.47 -13.25
N ASP A 159 13.63 -1.78 -13.27
CA ASP A 159 12.80 -2.48 -14.24
C ASP A 159 11.55 -3.09 -13.55
N PHE A 160 11.19 -2.60 -12.37
CA PHE A 160 10.08 -3.10 -11.55
C PHE A 160 9.22 -1.96 -11.01
N ASP A 161 8.00 -1.85 -11.50
CA ASP A 161 7.08 -0.78 -11.13
C ASP A 161 6.00 -1.22 -10.12
N ARG A 162 5.02 -0.34 -9.89
CA ARG A 162 3.93 -0.60 -8.96
C ARG A 162 2.96 -1.66 -9.50
N GLN A 163 2.75 -1.73 -10.80
CA GLN A 163 1.85 -2.68 -11.45
C GLN A 163 2.44 -4.09 -11.39
N ASP A 164 3.75 -4.23 -11.57
CA ASP A 164 4.46 -5.49 -11.35
C ASP A 164 4.33 -5.94 -9.89
N ALA A 165 4.48 -5.00 -8.95
CA ALA A 165 4.28 -5.25 -7.53
C ALA A 165 2.87 -5.76 -7.21
N GLU A 166 1.83 -5.20 -7.84
CA GLU A 166 0.43 -5.63 -7.65
C GLU A 166 0.23 -7.07 -8.09
N VAL A 167 0.87 -7.49 -9.19
CA VAL A 167 0.81 -8.88 -9.66
C VAL A 167 1.60 -9.79 -8.73
N VAL A 168 2.84 -9.42 -8.33
CA VAL A 168 3.64 -10.24 -7.41
C VAL A 168 2.92 -10.45 -6.08
N CYS A 169 2.37 -9.40 -5.46
CA CYS A 169 1.68 -9.54 -4.18
C CYS A 169 0.47 -10.48 -4.28
N ARG A 170 -0.23 -10.47 -5.41
CA ARG A 170 -1.34 -11.38 -5.69
C ARG A 170 -0.87 -12.81 -5.91
N ASP A 171 0.20 -12.99 -6.68
CA ASP A 171 0.81 -14.29 -7.01
C ASP A 171 1.25 -15.04 -5.74
N VAL A 172 1.85 -14.31 -4.78
CA VAL A 172 2.22 -14.88 -3.48
C VAL A 172 1.06 -14.96 -2.46
N GLY A 173 -0.16 -14.60 -2.87
CA GLY A 173 -1.35 -14.69 -2.02
C GLY A 173 -1.39 -13.68 -0.88
N CYS A 174 -0.76 -12.52 -1.04
CA CYS A 174 -0.80 -11.38 -0.14
C CYS A 174 -1.78 -10.31 -0.65
N GLY A 175 -1.91 -9.19 0.08
CA GLY A 175 -2.76 -8.07 -0.29
C GLY A 175 -2.13 -7.14 -1.33
N ALA A 176 -2.32 -5.83 -1.17
CA ALA A 176 -1.81 -4.82 -2.10
C ALA A 176 -0.34 -4.46 -1.79
N PRO A 177 0.43 -3.90 -2.74
CA PRO A 177 1.78 -3.40 -2.46
C PRO A 177 1.76 -2.30 -1.40
N ALA A 178 2.52 -2.48 -0.33
CA ALA A 178 2.63 -1.53 0.78
C ALA A 178 3.92 -0.69 0.70
N ALA A 179 5.03 -1.29 0.29
CA ALA A 179 6.29 -0.58 0.10
C ALA A 179 7.17 -1.23 -0.98
N LEU A 180 7.85 -0.38 -1.74
CA LEU A 180 8.91 -0.73 -2.68
C LEU A 180 10.20 -0.05 -2.22
N GLN A 181 11.25 -0.84 -2.03
CA GLN A 181 12.56 -0.34 -1.62
C GLN A 181 13.66 -0.98 -2.46
N GLY A 182 14.68 -0.20 -2.84
CA GLY A 182 15.95 -0.73 -3.31
C GLY A 182 16.64 -1.53 -2.21
N GLY A 183 16.94 -2.80 -2.46
CA GLY A 183 17.47 -3.71 -1.47
C GLY A 183 18.98 -3.54 -1.23
N LEU A 184 19.39 -3.23 0.01
CA LEU A 184 20.77 -3.44 0.43
C LEU A 184 20.99 -4.92 0.76
N TYR A 185 21.88 -5.56 -0.01
CA TYR A 185 22.49 -6.88 0.24
C TYR A 185 21.56 -8.08 0.47
N GLY A 186 21.50 -8.95 -0.54
CA GLY A 186 21.41 -10.41 -0.36
C GLY A 186 22.59 -11.02 -1.12
N GLY A 187 23.40 -11.86 -0.46
CA GLY A 187 24.60 -12.46 -1.03
C GLY A 187 24.29 -13.52 -2.09
N GLY A 188 23.84 -13.08 -3.26
CA GLY A 188 23.87 -13.87 -4.49
C GLY A 188 24.80 -13.19 -5.48
N GLU A 189 25.97 -13.78 -5.75
CA GLU A 189 26.53 -13.69 -7.10
C GLU A 189 25.49 -14.38 -8.01
N GLY A 190 24.53 -13.61 -8.52
CA GLY A 190 23.36 -14.14 -9.19
C GLY A 190 22.99 -13.29 -10.39
N GLN A 191 22.67 -13.96 -11.49
CA GLN A 191 22.11 -13.36 -12.68
C GLN A 191 20.86 -12.56 -12.31
N THR A 192 20.79 -11.30 -12.77
CA THR A 192 19.57 -10.50 -12.67
C THR A 192 18.64 -10.89 -13.82
N TRP A 193 17.33 -10.85 -13.58
CA TRP A 193 16.35 -10.93 -14.64
C TRP A 193 16.69 -9.91 -15.75
N ASP A 194 16.67 -10.36 -17.00
CA ASP A 194 17.23 -9.66 -18.15
C ASP A 194 16.19 -8.84 -18.93
N LYS A 195 14.92 -8.87 -18.50
CA LYS A 195 13.80 -8.18 -19.12
C LYS A 195 13.08 -7.26 -18.15
N GLU A 196 12.33 -6.32 -18.69
CA GLU A 196 11.39 -5.50 -17.92
C GLU A 196 10.00 -6.15 -17.96
N PHE A 197 9.32 -6.19 -16.82
CA PHE A 197 7.92 -6.62 -16.75
C PHE A 197 7.02 -5.44 -17.13
N GLN A 198 6.00 -5.71 -17.94
CA GLN A 198 5.06 -4.68 -18.40
C GLN A 198 3.63 -5.04 -17.99
N CYS A 199 3.48 -5.48 -16.74
CA CYS A 199 2.20 -5.90 -16.19
C CYS A 199 1.15 -4.79 -16.29
N LYS A 200 -0.11 -5.18 -16.52
CA LYS A 200 -1.27 -4.26 -16.47
C LYS A 200 -1.89 -4.21 -15.07
N GLY A 201 -1.42 -5.05 -14.15
CA GLY A 201 -1.85 -5.14 -12.75
C GLY A 201 -3.00 -6.13 -12.51
N LYS A 202 -3.51 -6.80 -13.55
CA LYS A 202 -4.67 -7.72 -13.48
C LYS A 202 -4.31 -9.19 -13.67
N GLU A 203 -3.08 -9.45 -14.07
CA GLU A 203 -2.52 -10.77 -14.26
C GLU A 203 -2.53 -11.56 -12.95
N SER A 204 -2.68 -12.89 -13.06
CA SER A 204 -2.67 -13.81 -11.93
C SER A 204 -1.26 -14.17 -11.48
N LEU A 205 -0.36 -14.37 -12.44
CA LEU A 205 1.03 -14.75 -12.22
C LEU A 205 1.94 -13.69 -12.86
N LEU A 206 3.12 -13.47 -12.29
CA LEU A 206 4.07 -12.50 -12.86
C LEU A 206 4.53 -12.88 -14.28
N LEU A 207 4.70 -14.18 -14.53
CA LEU A 207 5.10 -14.70 -15.84
C LEU A 207 3.98 -14.63 -16.91
N ASP A 208 2.75 -14.26 -16.53
CA ASP A 208 1.67 -13.98 -17.50
C ASP A 208 1.79 -12.56 -18.09
N CYS A 209 2.64 -11.71 -17.51
CA CYS A 209 2.86 -10.35 -18.00
C CYS A 209 3.70 -10.32 -19.27
N ASP A 210 3.42 -9.34 -20.13
CA ASP A 210 4.31 -9.02 -21.25
C ASP A 210 5.70 -8.61 -20.74
N THR A 211 6.74 -8.94 -21.50
CA THR A 211 8.13 -8.58 -21.18
C THR A 211 8.82 -7.91 -22.35
N SER A 212 9.65 -6.92 -22.08
CA SER A 212 10.47 -6.23 -23.08
C SER A 212 11.96 -6.40 -22.80
N ASP A 213 12.76 -6.35 -23.87
CA ASP A 213 14.20 -6.27 -23.74
C ASP A 213 14.58 -4.97 -23.03
N ARG A 214 15.54 -5.08 -22.13
CA ARG A 214 16.00 -3.98 -21.28
C ARG A 214 16.83 -2.97 -22.07
N GLU A 215 16.49 -1.68 -22.01
CA GLU A 215 17.18 -0.62 -22.77
C GLU A 215 18.65 -0.39 -22.36
N ASN A 216 18.99 -0.62 -21.09
CA ASN A 216 20.35 -0.45 -20.54
C ASN A 216 20.78 -1.72 -19.80
N ASN A 217 21.52 -2.62 -20.45
CA ASN A 217 21.98 -3.96 -20.03
C ASN A 217 22.75 -4.09 -18.68
N THR A 218 22.69 -3.11 -17.78
CA THR A 218 23.46 -3.12 -16.53
C THR A 218 22.57 -2.85 -15.32
N CYS A 219 22.09 -3.90 -14.65
CA CYS A 219 21.62 -3.75 -13.27
C CYS A 219 22.89 -3.64 -12.42
N LEU A 220 23.03 -2.55 -11.66
CA LEU A 220 24.18 -2.45 -10.78
C LEU A 220 24.04 -3.51 -9.66
N PRO A 221 25.16 -4.16 -9.25
CA PRO A 221 25.14 -5.05 -8.09
C PRO A 221 24.53 -4.32 -6.89
N GLY A 222 23.49 -4.91 -6.28
CA GLY A 222 22.76 -4.29 -5.16
C GLY A 222 21.48 -3.54 -5.53
N ASN A 223 21.06 -3.53 -6.79
CA ASN A 223 19.77 -2.92 -7.20
C ASN A 223 18.64 -3.96 -7.30
N ALA A 224 18.62 -4.97 -6.42
CA ALA A 224 17.51 -5.91 -6.40
C ALA A 224 16.31 -5.29 -5.71
N VAL A 225 15.11 -5.43 -6.29
CA VAL A 225 13.90 -4.88 -5.69
C VAL A 225 13.49 -5.66 -4.44
N ARG A 226 13.18 -4.93 -3.37
CA ARG A 226 12.54 -5.44 -2.16
C ARG A 226 11.09 -4.96 -2.13
N LEU A 227 10.18 -5.92 -1.99
CA LEU A 227 8.75 -5.70 -1.96
C LEU A 227 8.21 -6.08 -0.58
N THR A 228 7.37 -5.20 -0.04
CA THR A 228 6.51 -5.52 1.10
C THR A 228 5.07 -5.36 0.63
N CYS A 229 4.30 -6.44 0.70
CA CYS A 229 2.87 -6.45 0.47
C CYS A 229 2.14 -6.18 1.79
N SER A 230 0.91 -5.71 1.71
CA SER A 230 -0.01 -5.79 2.84
C SER A 230 -0.37 -7.26 3.06
N GLU A 231 -0.71 -7.59 4.29
CA GLU A 231 -1.35 -8.87 4.56
C GLU A 231 -2.70 -8.96 3.81
N PRO A 232 -3.22 -10.17 3.57
CA PRO A 232 -4.53 -10.33 2.99
C PRO A 232 -5.61 -9.67 3.86
N ASP A 233 -6.67 -9.18 3.22
CA ASP A 233 -7.88 -8.70 3.90
C ASP A 233 -8.76 -9.88 4.38
N ASP A 234 -8.14 -10.88 5.01
CA ASP A 234 -8.78 -12.09 5.51
C ASP A 234 -9.01 -12.04 7.03
N VAL A 235 -8.53 -11.01 7.72
CA VAL A 235 -8.76 -10.79 9.16
C VAL A 235 -9.48 -9.46 9.38
N ARG A 236 -10.43 -9.42 10.31
CA ARG A 236 -11.13 -8.19 10.69
C ARG A 236 -11.56 -8.18 12.16
N LEU A 237 -11.78 -6.98 12.69
CA LEU A 237 -12.39 -6.77 14.00
C LEU A 237 -13.85 -6.32 13.81
N VAL A 238 -14.79 -7.04 14.44
CA VAL A 238 -16.24 -6.77 14.30
C VAL A 238 -16.89 -6.40 15.62
N GLY A 239 -17.94 -5.58 15.56
CA GLY A 239 -18.75 -5.21 16.74
C GLY A 239 -18.11 -4.17 17.66
N GLY A 240 -16.94 -3.63 17.34
CA GLY A 240 -16.37 -2.45 18.01
C GLY A 240 -16.69 -1.13 17.29
N GLY A 241 -16.28 -0.02 17.90
CA GLY A 241 -16.53 1.34 17.39
C GLY A 241 -15.55 1.83 16.32
N SER A 242 -14.54 1.03 15.98
CA SER A 242 -13.61 1.31 14.88
C SER A 242 -13.02 0.02 14.30
N ARG A 243 -12.31 0.12 13.16
CA ARG A 243 -11.61 -1.03 12.53
C ARG A 243 -10.53 -1.67 13.40
N CYS A 244 -10.11 -0.98 14.47
CA CYS A 244 -9.04 -1.38 15.38
C CYS A 244 -9.58 -1.83 16.75
N ALA A 245 -10.89 -2.10 16.87
CA ALA A 245 -11.49 -2.72 18.03
C ALA A 245 -12.64 -3.65 17.67
N GLY A 246 -12.76 -4.79 18.36
CA GLY A 246 -13.88 -5.72 18.19
C GLY A 246 -13.49 -7.19 18.37
N GLY A 247 -14.45 -8.07 18.10
CA GLY A 247 -14.24 -9.51 18.02
C GLY A 247 -13.41 -9.88 16.79
N VAL A 248 -12.44 -10.77 16.96
CA VAL A 248 -11.54 -11.19 15.88
C VAL A 248 -12.25 -12.21 14.99
N GLU A 249 -12.40 -11.89 13.70
CA GLU A 249 -12.85 -12.83 12.69
C GLU A 249 -11.77 -13.06 11.63
N TRP A 250 -11.62 -14.31 11.21
CA TRP A 250 -10.75 -14.73 10.12
C TRP A 250 -11.58 -15.46 9.06
N TYR A 251 -11.43 -15.03 7.81
CA TYR A 251 -12.02 -15.62 6.63
C TYR A 251 -11.34 -16.95 6.30
N ASP A 252 -12.09 -18.04 6.42
CA ASP A 252 -11.62 -19.40 6.24
C ASP A 252 -12.63 -20.19 5.41
N GLN A 253 -12.16 -20.86 4.35
CA GLN A 253 -12.97 -21.77 3.52
C GLN A 253 -14.36 -21.22 3.15
N VAL A 254 -14.42 -19.97 2.67
CA VAL A 254 -15.63 -19.27 2.18
C VAL A 254 -16.52 -18.65 3.28
N GLU A 255 -16.14 -18.73 4.56
CA GLU A 255 -16.89 -18.07 5.64
C GLU A 255 -16.02 -17.36 6.67
N TRP A 256 -16.56 -16.31 7.29
CA TRP A 256 -15.93 -15.65 8.43
C TRP A 256 -16.18 -16.46 9.70
N ARG A 257 -15.11 -16.80 10.41
CA ARG A 257 -15.16 -17.54 11.67
C ARG A 257 -14.49 -16.75 12.77
N THR A 258 -14.99 -16.88 14.00
CA THR A 258 -14.38 -16.20 15.14
C THR A 258 -13.07 -16.89 15.54
N VAL A 259 -12.06 -16.10 15.87
CA VAL A 259 -10.78 -16.57 16.39
C VAL A 259 -10.79 -16.53 17.91
N GLY A 260 -10.47 -17.65 18.53
CA GLY A 260 -10.21 -17.79 19.97
C GLY A 260 -8.73 -18.03 20.24
N ALA A 261 -8.33 -17.90 21.50
CA ALA A 261 -6.98 -18.20 21.97
C ALA A 261 -7.04 -18.71 23.42
N GLU A 262 -6.11 -19.58 23.80
CA GLU A 262 -5.95 -19.98 25.20
C GLU A 262 -5.50 -18.78 26.03
N ASP A 263 -5.79 -18.79 27.33
CA ASP A 263 -5.55 -17.65 28.22
C ASP A 263 -4.09 -17.14 28.17
N GLU A 264 -3.12 -18.04 27.98
CA GLU A 264 -1.70 -17.69 27.87
C GLU A 264 -1.35 -17.01 26.53
N ASP A 265 -2.07 -17.33 25.45
CA ASP A 265 -1.80 -16.87 24.09
C ASP A 265 -2.62 -15.65 23.66
N GLN A 266 -3.68 -15.31 24.40
CA GLN A 266 -4.57 -14.19 24.09
C GLN A 266 -3.84 -12.88 23.75
N ARG A 267 -2.78 -12.55 24.49
CA ARG A 267 -1.98 -11.34 24.24
C ARG A 267 -1.13 -11.44 22.98
N ASN A 268 -0.57 -12.61 22.70
CA ASN A 268 0.27 -12.84 21.52
C ASN A 268 -0.58 -12.78 20.25
N VAL A 269 -1.72 -13.48 20.25
CA VAL A 269 -2.69 -13.43 19.14
C VAL A 269 -3.16 -12.00 18.90
N ALA A 270 -3.54 -11.27 19.96
CA ALA A 270 -3.94 -9.88 19.83
C ALA A 270 -2.83 -8.97 19.26
N ALA A 271 -1.57 -9.19 19.66
CA ALA A 271 -0.44 -8.43 19.14
C ALA A 271 -0.24 -8.65 17.64
N VAL A 272 -0.37 -9.89 17.17
CA VAL A 272 -0.31 -10.22 15.74
C VAL A 272 -1.50 -9.60 14.99
N VAL A 273 -2.72 -9.66 15.53
CA VAL A 273 -3.91 -9.02 14.91
C VAL A 273 -3.74 -7.51 14.77
N CYS A 274 -3.34 -6.81 15.84
CA CYS A 274 -3.16 -5.36 15.78
C CYS A 274 -2.07 -4.96 14.78
N ARG A 275 -1.00 -5.77 14.68
CA ARG A 275 0.08 -5.58 13.71
C ARG A 275 -0.38 -5.81 12.28
N GLN A 276 -1.03 -6.95 12.01
CA GLN A 276 -1.55 -7.32 10.68
C GLN A 276 -2.52 -6.27 10.14
N LEU A 277 -3.38 -5.70 11.00
CA LEU A 277 -4.35 -4.68 10.61
C LEU A 277 -3.77 -3.26 10.52
N GLY A 278 -2.49 -3.07 10.84
CA GLY A 278 -1.86 -1.74 10.91
C GLY A 278 -2.51 -0.84 11.96
N CYS A 279 -2.96 -1.41 13.07
CA CYS A 279 -3.66 -0.74 14.17
C CYS A 279 -2.76 -0.47 15.38
N GLY A 280 -1.45 -0.54 15.20
CA GLY A 280 -0.45 -0.34 16.25
C GLY A 280 -0.34 -1.54 17.21
N SER A 281 -0.31 -1.27 18.51
CA SER A 281 -0.05 -2.27 19.56
C SER A 281 -1.32 -2.65 20.35
N THR A 282 -1.33 -3.83 20.97
CA THR A 282 -2.45 -4.28 21.80
C THR A 282 -2.60 -3.45 23.08
N VAL A 283 -3.83 -2.98 23.33
CA VAL A 283 -4.20 -2.26 24.56
C VAL A 283 -4.98 -3.17 25.52
N SER A 284 -6.00 -3.86 25.03
CA SER A 284 -6.84 -4.74 25.84
C SER A 284 -7.28 -5.98 25.08
N VAL A 285 -7.45 -7.07 25.81
CA VAL A 285 -7.88 -8.37 25.29
C VAL A 285 -8.91 -8.96 26.25
N GLN A 286 -10.03 -9.43 25.72
CA GLN A 286 -11.15 -9.97 26.50
C GLN A 286 -11.72 -11.22 25.82
N PRO A 287 -11.85 -12.35 26.53
CA PRO A 287 -12.50 -13.53 25.99
C PRO A 287 -14.02 -13.34 25.92
N ILE A 288 -14.63 -13.82 24.83
CA ILE A 288 -16.07 -13.82 24.59
C ILE A 288 -16.54 -15.25 24.39
N LYS A 289 -17.68 -15.59 25.00
CA LYS A 289 -18.35 -16.87 24.73
C LYS A 289 -18.88 -16.87 23.29
N THR A 290 -18.35 -17.75 22.46
CA THR A 290 -18.87 -18.00 21.11
C THR A 290 -19.16 -19.47 20.94
N THR A 291 -20.04 -19.80 19.99
CA THR A 291 -20.42 -21.18 19.66
C THR A 291 -19.81 -21.65 18.35
N ARG A 292 -19.08 -20.78 17.65
CA ARG A 292 -18.51 -21.02 16.32
C ARG A 292 -17.19 -20.27 16.20
N GLY A 293 -16.10 -21.00 16.08
CA GLY A 293 -14.77 -20.45 15.96
C GLY A 293 -13.72 -21.54 15.94
N PHE A 294 -12.47 -21.12 15.95
CA PHE A 294 -11.32 -22.00 16.04
C PHE A 294 -10.24 -21.32 16.89
N LEU A 295 -9.33 -22.10 17.44
CA LEU A 295 -8.23 -21.61 18.24
C LEU A 295 -7.05 -21.20 17.34
N VAL A 296 -6.41 -20.11 17.70
CA VAL A 296 -5.10 -19.71 17.20
C VAL A 296 -4.13 -19.55 18.36
N SER A 297 -2.91 -20.02 18.18
CA SER A 297 -1.78 -19.84 19.11
C SER A 297 -0.63 -19.16 18.37
N CYS A 298 -0.08 -18.11 18.95
CA CYS A 298 1.00 -17.31 18.37
C CYS A 298 2.10 -17.10 19.40
N TYR A 299 3.35 -16.95 18.95
CA TYR A 299 4.47 -16.50 19.78
C TYR A 299 4.43 -14.96 20.03
N GLY A 300 3.74 -14.20 19.19
CA GLY A 300 3.56 -12.75 19.26
C GLY A 300 4.53 -11.95 18.37
N SER A 301 5.54 -12.61 17.79
CA SER A 301 6.51 -12.01 16.87
C SER A 301 6.11 -12.13 15.39
N GLU A 302 5.11 -12.93 15.08
CA GLU A 302 4.62 -13.20 13.71
C GLU A 302 4.12 -11.94 13.01
N SER A 303 4.29 -11.88 11.69
CA SER A 303 3.80 -10.73 10.92
C SER A 303 2.27 -10.77 10.73
N SER A 304 1.68 -11.97 10.65
CA SER A 304 0.25 -12.20 10.47
C SER A 304 -0.24 -13.51 11.10
N LEU A 305 -1.56 -13.63 11.27
CA LEU A 305 -2.18 -14.83 11.85
C LEU A 305 -1.94 -16.08 11.00
N ARG A 306 -1.61 -15.93 9.71
CA ARG A 306 -1.27 -17.04 8.81
C ARG A 306 -0.01 -17.79 9.24
N GLU A 307 0.90 -17.12 9.95
CA GLU A 307 2.13 -17.70 10.48
C GLU A 307 1.95 -18.31 11.88
N CYS A 308 0.76 -18.17 12.47
CA CYS A 308 0.42 -18.71 13.76
C CYS A 308 -0.13 -20.15 13.65
N GLU A 309 -0.04 -20.87 14.76
CA GLU A 309 -0.63 -22.19 14.91
C GLU A 309 -2.15 -22.11 14.97
N ARG A 310 -2.83 -23.07 14.34
CA ARG A 310 -4.29 -23.14 14.32
C ARG A 310 -4.80 -24.49 14.83
N SER A 311 -5.89 -24.47 15.59
CA SER A 311 -6.63 -25.67 15.96
C SER A 311 -8.11 -25.47 15.72
N TYR A 312 -8.80 -26.49 15.20
CA TYR A 312 -10.24 -26.43 14.93
C TYR A 312 -11.10 -26.72 16.17
N ASP A 313 -10.49 -26.78 17.35
CA ASP A 313 -11.22 -26.91 18.59
C ASP A 313 -12.06 -25.66 18.88
N LEU A 314 -13.32 -25.91 19.26
CA LEU A 314 -14.31 -24.88 19.54
C LEU A 314 -14.03 -24.26 20.91
N LEU A 315 -13.36 -23.11 20.91
CA LEU A 315 -13.08 -22.30 22.10
C LEU A 315 -13.73 -20.92 22.00
N PRO A 316 -13.94 -20.23 23.14
CA PRO A 316 -14.47 -18.88 23.16
C PRO A 316 -13.62 -17.92 22.30
N GLY A 317 -14.30 -17.05 21.56
CA GLY A 317 -13.67 -16.04 20.71
C GLY A 317 -12.98 -14.92 21.48
N LEU A 318 -12.18 -14.13 20.77
CA LEU A 318 -11.36 -13.07 21.32
C LEU A 318 -11.88 -11.69 20.91
N THR A 319 -11.94 -10.74 21.84
CA THR A 319 -12.11 -9.31 21.56
C THR A 319 -10.79 -8.58 21.81
N VAL A 320 -10.38 -7.76 20.84
CA VAL A 320 -9.12 -7.03 20.86
C VAL A 320 -9.38 -5.53 20.71
N ILE A 321 -8.62 -4.72 21.44
CA ILE A 321 -8.55 -3.27 21.28
C ILE A 321 -7.08 -2.90 21.05
N CYS A 322 -6.80 -2.23 19.94
CA CYS A 322 -5.46 -1.80 19.54
C CYS A 322 -5.23 -0.30 19.83
N SER A 323 -3.97 0.17 19.75
CA SER A 323 -3.57 1.54 20.09
C SER A 323 -4.07 2.58 19.10
N ASP A 324 -4.14 2.24 17.81
CA ASP A 324 -4.47 3.19 16.76
C ASP A 324 -5.98 3.17 16.52
N LEU A 325 -6.72 3.28 17.63
CA LEU A 325 -8.17 3.19 17.67
C LEU A 325 -8.85 4.37 16.97
N LEU A 326 -8.24 5.55 17.09
CA LEU A 326 -8.76 6.83 16.61
C LEU A 326 -8.27 7.11 15.20
N VAL A 327 -9.19 7.48 14.31
CA VAL A 327 -8.85 7.93 12.96
C VAL A 327 -8.06 9.23 13.03
N GLN A 328 -7.06 9.35 12.15
CA GLN A 328 -6.28 10.57 11.98
C GLN A 328 -7.20 11.78 11.79
N PRO A 329 -7.09 12.82 12.63
CA PRO A 329 -7.90 14.02 12.47
C PRO A 329 -7.43 14.85 11.28
N ASP A 330 -8.38 15.50 10.63
CA ASP A 330 -8.11 16.47 9.58
C ASP A 330 -7.84 17.85 10.17
N ILE A 331 -6.92 18.58 9.54
CA ILE A 331 -6.58 19.96 9.88
C ILE A 331 -6.84 20.86 8.68
N PHE A 332 -7.62 21.92 8.88
CA PHE A 332 -7.97 22.86 7.83
C PHE A 332 -7.78 24.30 8.29
N LEU A 333 -7.38 25.15 7.34
CA LEU A 333 -7.34 26.59 7.54
C LEU A 333 -8.57 27.22 6.88
N THR A 334 -9.32 27.99 7.67
CA THR A 334 -10.50 28.73 7.21
C THR A 334 -10.28 30.22 7.39
N ASP A 335 -10.54 30.99 6.35
CA ASP A 335 -10.46 32.44 6.33
C ASP A 335 -11.86 33.01 6.00
N PRO A 336 -12.46 33.84 6.87
CA PRO A 336 -13.79 34.41 6.63
C PRO A 336 -13.81 35.54 5.58
N MET A 337 -12.66 36.09 5.21
CA MET A 337 -12.51 37.33 4.42
C MET A 337 -11.94 37.12 3.00
N GLY A 338 -11.66 35.88 2.59
CA GLY A 338 -11.10 35.55 1.27
C GLY A 338 -9.62 35.92 1.11
N GLY A 339 -8.88 36.07 2.21
CA GLY A 339 -7.44 36.34 2.27
C GLY A 339 -6.55 35.15 1.87
N VAL A 340 -6.63 34.75 0.59
CA VAL A 340 -5.70 33.92 -0.22
C VAL A 340 -5.62 32.41 0.06
N PHE A 341 -5.95 31.64 -1.00
CA PHE A 341 -5.63 30.23 -1.20
C PHE A 341 -4.66 30.09 -2.39
N ARG A 342 -3.46 29.55 -2.16
CA ARG A 342 -2.66 28.87 -3.19
C ARG A 342 -2.06 27.61 -2.60
N GLY A 343 -2.61 26.46 -3.00
CA GLY A 343 -2.11 25.12 -2.65
C GLY A 343 -2.76 24.52 -1.40
N HIS A 344 -3.20 23.27 -1.50
CA HIS A 344 -3.84 22.52 -0.41
C HIS A 344 -2.89 22.19 0.77
N GLN A 345 -1.57 22.31 0.59
CA GLN A 345 -0.57 21.89 1.59
C GLN A 345 0.32 23.02 2.13
N ARG A 346 0.25 24.24 1.57
CA ARG A 346 1.02 25.41 2.03
C ARG A 346 0.22 26.70 1.88
N PRO A 347 -0.79 26.93 2.74
CA PRO A 347 -1.54 28.17 2.72
C PRO A 347 -0.64 29.37 3.04
N GLU A 348 -0.92 30.48 2.35
CA GLU A 348 -0.30 31.78 2.61
C GLU A 348 -1.35 32.71 3.24
N MET A 349 -1.00 33.33 4.37
CA MET A 349 -1.88 34.24 5.10
C MET A 349 -1.29 35.65 5.14
N PHE A 350 -2.11 36.66 4.88
CA PHE A 350 -1.65 38.04 4.96
C PHE A 350 -1.57 38.54 6.40
N ARG A 351 -0.51 39.28 6.71
CA ARG A 351 -0.34 39.94 8.01
C ARG A 351 -1.54 40.84 8.35
N GLY A 352 -2.05 40.71 9.57
CA GLY A 352 -3.18 41.48 10.10
C GLY A 352 -4.57 40.93 9.77
N TYR A 353 -4.68 39.86 8.98
CA TYR A 353 -5.95 39.17 8.73
C TYR A 353 -6.26 38.18 9.85
N ASN A 354 -7.56 37.95 10.08
CA ASN A 354 -8.00 36.89 10.98
C ASN A 354 -8.03 35.55 10.23
N PHE A 355 -7.73 34.48 10.95
CA PHE A 355 -7.84 33.14 10.40
C PHE A 355 -8.23 32.17 11.50
N THR A 356 -8.81 31.04 11.09
CA THR A 356 -9.23 29.98 11.99
C THR A 356 -8.56 28.70 11.54
N ILE A 357 -7.93 27.99 12.48
CA ILE A 357 -7.51 26.61 12.25
C ILE A 357 -8.60 25.73 12.84
N THR A 358 -9.16 24.85 12.02
CA THR A 358 -10.20 23.91 12.43
C THR A 358 -9.63 22.50 12.36
N CYS A 359 -9.69 21.79 13.49
CA CYS A 359 -9.41 20.36 13.54
C CYS A 359 -10.75 19.61 13.53
N SER A 360 -10.86 18.52 12.80
CA SER A 360 -12.04 17.64 12.83
C SER A 360 -11.67 16.18 12.72
N THR A 361 -12.51 15.29 13.25
CA THR A 361 -12.36 13.85 13.10
C THR A 361 -13.69 13.20 12.71
N GLN A 362 -13.63 11.97 12.21
CA GLN A 362 -14.84 11.20 11.93
C GLN A 362 -15.59 10.87 13.23
N PRO A 363 -16.94 10.88 13.23
CA PRO A 363 -17.74 10.59 14.41
C PRO A 363 -17.67 9.11 14.81
N GLN A 364 -16.65 8.74 15.59
CA GLN A 364 -16.45 7.37 16.10
C GLN A 364 -16.93 7.23 17.54
N TYR A 365 -16.54 8.17 18.39
CA TYR A 365 -16.82 8.15 19.82
C TYR A 365 -17.24 9.55 20.29
N PRO A 366 -18.21 9.65 21.21
CA PRO A 366 -18.60 10.94 21.74
C PRO A 366 -17.47 11.56 22.58
N GLY A 367 -17.33 12.88 22.52
CA GLY A 367 -16.40 13.65 23.36
C GLY A 367 -14.98 13.78 22.80
N GLY A 368 -14.01 13.92 23.70
CA GLY A 368 -12.60 14.17 23.39
C GLY A 368 -12.23 15.66 23.32
N SER A 369 -10.95 15.93 23.07
CA SER A 369 -10.38 17.26 22.94
C SER A 369 -9.31 17.31 21.86
N PHE A 370 -9.22 18.44 21.17
CA PHE A 370 -8.14 18.72 20.23
C PHE A 370 -7.09 19.59 20.89
N LEU A 371 -5.84 19.18 20.77
CA LEU A 371 -4.64 19.90 21.13
C LEU A 371 -3.98 20.38 19.83
N LEU A 372 -4.04 21.67 19.56
CA LEU A 372 -3.31 22.30 18.47
C LEU A 372 -1.87 22.56 18.93
N THR A 373 -0.90 21.90 18.29
CA THR A 373 0.52 22.12 18.52
C THR A 373 1.11 23.02 17.44
N PHE A 374 2.02 23.91 17.84
CA PHE A 374 2.70 24.81 16.93
C PHE A 374 4.21 24.80 17.17
N THR A 375 4.95 24.30 16.17
CA THR A 375 6.41 24.11 16.23
C THR A 375 7.20 25.42 16.23
N GLY A 376 6.65 26.51 15.67
CA GLY A 376 7.35 27.80 15.58
C GLY A 376 7.52 28.52 16.92
N SER A 377 6.68 28.25 17.93
CA SER A 377 6.75 28.94 19.23
C SER A 377 6.53 28.03 20.44
N ASN A 378 6.57 26.70 20.27
CA ASN A 378 6.29 25.71 21.32
C ASN A 378 4.99 26.03 22.11
N ARG A 379 3.98 26.56 21.42
CA ARG A 379 2.67 26.88 21.99
C ARG A 379 1.73 25.73 21.71
N THR A 380 0.90 25.45 22.71
CA THR A 380 -0.18 24.48 22.64
C THR A 380 -1.49 25.13 23.05
N GLN A 381 -2.56 24.85 22.29
CA GLN A 381 -3.92 25.27 22.63
C GLN A 381 -4.81 24.04 22.67
N ILE A 382 -5.67 23.94 23.68
CA ILE A 382 -6.60 22.82 23.83
C ILE A 382 -8.02 23.33 23.71
N GLN A 383 -8.84 22.63 22.94
CA GLN A 383 -10.27 22.88 22.83
C GLN A 383 -11.05 21.56 22.92
N PRO A 384 -12.20 21.53 23.59
CA PRO A 384 -13.06 20.36 23.58
C PRO A 384 -13.63 20.11 22.18
N ALA A 385 -13.80 18.85 21.80
CA ALA A 385 -14.44 18.50 20.55
C ALA A 385 -15.94 18.74 20.64
N VAL A 386 -16.45 19.69 19.85
CA VAL A 386 -17.88 19.96 19.69
C VAL A 386 -18.29 19.49 18.31
N ASN A 387 -19.24 18.55 18.22
CA ASN A 387 -19.58 17.86 16.97
C ASN A 387 -18.35 17.28 16.25
N HIS A 388 -17.42 16.68 17.00
CA HIS A 388 -16.18 16.07 16.47
C HIS A 388 -15.25 17.08 15.77
N SER A 389 -15.39 18.37 16.11
CA SER A 389 -14.55 19.44 15.57
C SER A 389 -14.17 20.45 16.66
N ALA A 390 -13.07 21.15 16.47
CA ALA A 390 -12.66 22.28 17.29
C ALA A 390 -12.05 23.39 16.43
N ALA A 391 -12.40 24.63 16.73
CA ALA A 391 -11.92 25.81 16.02
C ALA A 391 -11.01 26.66 16.92
N PHE A 392 -9.84 27.00 16.39
CA PHE A 392 -8.82 27.82 17.03
C PHE A 392 -8.74 29.16 16.29
N LEU A 393 -9.15 30.23 16.98
CA LEU A 393 -9.30 31.56 16.39
C LEU A 393 -8.03 32.38 16.57
N PHE A 394 -7.50 32.92 15.47
CA PHE A 394 -6.37 33.83 15.45
C PHE A 394 -6.83 35.20 14.93
N PRO A 395 -6.96 36.22 15.81
CA PRO A 395 -7.56 37.50 15.44
C PRO A 395 -6.72 38.33 14.44
N ALA A 396 -5.39 38.17 14.45
CA ALA A 396 -4.49 38.89 13.57
C ALA A 396 -3.20 38.08 13.33
N ALA A 397 -2.94 37.75 12.07
CA ALA A 397 -1.72 37.06 11.66
C ALA A 397 -0.48 37.97 11.79
N ASP A 398 0.60 37.43 12.34
CA ASP A 398 1.92 38.07 12.45
C ASP A 398 3.04 37.02 12.27
N ASP A 399 4.29 37.44 12.16
CA ASP A 399 5.41 36.53 11.87
C ASP A 399 5.60 35.42 12.91
N SER A 400 5.05 35.56 14.12
CA SER A 400 5.11 34.52 15.15
C SER A 400 4.20 33.33 14.87
N HIS A 401 3.22 33.47 13.97
CA HIS A 401 2.31 32.42 13.56
C HIS A 401 2.80 31.64 12.32
N GLN A 402 4.00 31.90 11.83
CA GLN A 402 4.58 31.16 10.71
C GLN A 402 5.21 29.85 11.19
N GLY A 403 4.87 28.72 10.57
CA GLY A 403 5.43 27.41 10.92
C GLY A 403 4.49 26.24 10.62
N ASN A 404 4.78 25.10 11.24
CA ASN A 404 3.97 23.90 11.06
C ASN A 404 3.03 23.69 12.25
N TYR A 405 1.78 23.40 11.92
CA TYR A 405 0.70 23.09 12.86
C TYR A 405 0.33 21.60 12.76
N SER A 406 0.07 20.97 13.89
CA SER A 406 -0.59 19.66 13.95
C SER A 406 -1.71 19.67 14.98
N CYS A 407 -2.78 18.91 14.71
CA CYS A 407 -3.86 18.66 15.63
C CYS A 407 -3.69 17.28 16.24
N VAL A 408 -3.58 17.21 17.56
CA VAL A 408 -3.63 15.94 18.32
C VAL A 408 -5.03 15.81 18.91
N TYR A 409 -5.76 14.76 18.54
CA TYR A 409 -7.07 14.44 19.09
C TYR A 409 -6.93 13.41 20.20
N ASP A 410 -7.31 13.79 21.41
CA ASP A 410 -7.31 12.94 22.60
C ASP A 410 -8.74 12.52 22.96
N ASN A 411 -8.94 11.23 23.23
CA ASN A 411 -10.23 10.73 23.73
C ASN A 411 -10.05 9.61 24.76
N TYR A 412 -10.96 9.57 25.74
CA TYR A 412 -11.00 8.54 26.77
C TYR A 412 -12.15 7.57 26.50
N VAL A 413 -11.82 6.39 25.98
CA VAL A 413 -12.80 5.37 25.56
C VAL A 413 -12.33 4.01 26.09
N PHE A 414 -13.26 3.12 26.43
CA PHE A 414 -12.94 1.79 26.98
C PHE A 414 -12.02 1.83 28.22
N SER A 415 -12.11 2.89 29.03
CA SER A 415 -11.26 3.14 30.20
C SER A 415 -9.78 3.40 29.90
N HIS A 416 -9.43 3.71 28.65
CA HIS A 416 -8.07 4.01 28.20
C HIS A 416 -8.03 5.36 27.47
N ASN A 417 -6.89 6.05 27.55
CA ASN A 417 -6.66 7.27 26.77
C ASN A 417 -6.07 6.88 25.42
N PHE A 418 -6.63 7.43 24.35
CA PHE A 418 -6.13 7.29 22.99
C PHE A 418 -5.85 8.67 22.43
N SER A 419 -4.79 8.76 21.63
CA SER A 419 -4.41 9.98 20.93
C SER A 419 -4.13 9.68 19.46
N SER A 420 -4.45 10.62 18.58
CA SER A 420 -4.15 10.53 17.16
C SER A 420 -3.76 11.90 16.61
N GLU A 421 -2.72 11.96 15.78
CA GLU A 421 -2.14 13.20 15.28
C GLU A 421 -2.42 13.38 13.78
N SER A 422 -2.81 14.60 13.40
CA SER A 422 -3.05 15.00 12.01
C SER A 422 -1.78 15.08 11.18
N GLU A 423 -1.95 15.20 9.86
CA GLU A 423 -0.87 15.71 9.01
C GLU A 423 -0.43 17.12 9.41
N LEU A 424 0.77 17.51 8.98
CA LEU A 424 1.31 18.84 9.23
C LEU A 424 0.75 19.87 8.25
N LEU A 425 0.22 20.96 8.79
CA LEU A 425 -0.17 22.14 8.03
C LEU A 425 0.92 23.22 8.12
N SER A 426 1.62 23.50 7.02
CA SER A 426 2.65 24.53 6.95
C SER A 426 2.06 25.89 6.55
N LEU A 427 2.00 26.84 7.48
CA LEU A 427 1.50 28.20 7.24
C LEU A 427 2.64 29.18 6.97
N THR A 428 2.51 29.96 5.90
CA THR A 428 3.43 31.06 5.57
C THR A 428 2.73 32.40 5.70
N ILE A 429 3.42 33.40 6.29
CA ILE A 429 2.84 34.73 6.48
C ILE A 429 3.50 35.73 5.56
N THR A 430 2.68 36.41 4.76
CA THR A 430 3.13 37.34 3.74
C THR A 430 2.65 38.77 4.03
N ALA A 431 3.43 39.75 3.57
CA ALA A 431 3.01 41.15 3.67
C ALA A 431 1.80 41.38 2.77
N SER A 432 0.76 42.03 3.31
CA SER A 432 -0.42 42.42 2.52
C SER A 432 0.01 43.31 1.33
N PRO A 433 -0.51 43.09 0.11
CA PRO A 433 -0.22 43.94 -1.05
C PRO A 433 -1.03 45.24 -1.05
N LEU A 434 -2.06 45.37 -0.19
CA LEU A 434 -2.95 46.52 -0.13
C LEU A 434 -2.25 47.87 0.12
N PRO A 435 -1.29 48.00 1.07
CA PRO A 435 -0.54 49.25 1.23
C PRO A 435 0.23 49.60 -0.06
N ALA A 436 0.86 48.62 -0.72
CA ALA A 436 1.61 48.87 -1.95
C ALA A 436 0.68 49.30 -3.11
N PHE A 437 -0.51 48.70 -3.22
CA PHE A 437 -1.49 49.05 -4.23
C PHE A 437 -2.08 50.45 -4.00
N ILE A 438 -2.45 50.78 -2.76
CA ILE A 438 -2.96 52.09 -2.36
C ILE A 438 -1.88 53.16 -2.56
N ILE A 439 -0.64 52.94 -2.10
CA ILE A 439 0.49 53.85 -2.30
C ILE A 439 0.71 54.09 -3.79
N ARG A 440 0.72 53.04 -4.62
CA ARG A 440 0.91 53.18 -6.07
C ARG A 440 -0.20 54.02 -6.72
N HIS A 441 -1.46 53.82 -6.34
CA HIS A 441 -2.59 54.57 -6.92
C HIS A 441 -2.63 56.02 -6.42
N VAL A 442 -2.37 56.26 -5.14
CA VAL A 442 -2.29 57.62 -4.57
C VAL A 442 -1.12 58.39 -5.19
N VAL A 443 0.06 57.76 -5.33
CA VAL A 443 1.23 58.39 -5.97
C VAL A 443 0.95 58.70 -7.44
N VAL A 444 0.31 57.79 -8.19
CA VAL A 444 -0.09 58.04 -9.58
C VAL A 444 -1.09 59.21 -9.67
N LEU A 445 -2.09 59.27 -8.79
CA LEU A 445 -3.03 60.39 -8.73
C LEU A 445 -2.34 61.71 -8.39
N LEU A 446 -1.38 61.71 -7.45
CA LEU A 446 -0.60 62.90 -7.11
C LEU A 446 0.28 63.36 -8.28
N ILE A 447 0.91 62.45 -9.03
CA ILE A 447 1.67 62.78 -10.24
C ILE A 447 0.76 63.35 -11.33
N LEU A 448 -0.43 62.78 -11.54
CA LEU A 448 -1.40 63.34 -12.47
C LEU A 448 -1.85 64.75 -12.07
N LEU A 449 -2.09 64.99 -10.79
CA LEU A 449 -2.45 66.32 -10.28
C LEU A 449 -1.30 67.34 -10.45
N THR A 450 -0.04 66.94 -10.21
CA THR A 450 1.12 67.84 -10.41
C THR A 450 1.36 68.13 -11.90
N THR A 451 1.18 67.15 -12.80
CA THR A 451 1.28 67.40 -14.25
C THR A 451 0.17 68.30 -14.77
N ILE A 452 -1.07 68.13 -14.31
CA ILE A 452 -2.20 69.00 -14.68
C ILE A 452 -1.98 70.44 -14.17
N THR A 453 -1.53 70.61 -12.93
CA THR A 453 -1.29 71.94 -12.34
C THR A 453 -0.09 72.65 -12.99
N THR A 454 1.01 71.95 -13.27
CA THR A 454 2.16 72.52 -14.01
C THR A 454 1.78 72.89 -15.44
N SER A 455 1.01 72.05 -16.15
CA SER A 455 0.46 72.39 -17.46
C SER A 455 -0.44 73.64 -17.39
N TYR A 456 -1.35 73.70 -16.42
CA TYR A 456 -2.21 74.88 -16.22
C TYR A 456 -1.40 76.16 -15.95
N LEU A 457 -0.35 76.09 -15.13
CA LEU A 457 0.52 77.23 -14.84
C LEU A 457 1.40 77.63 -16.05
N TYR A 458 1.87 76.65 -16.84
CA TYR A 458 2.63 76.88 -18.06
C TYR A 458 1.79 77.53 -19.17
N TYR A 459 0.51 77.19 -19.28
CA TYR A 459 -0.43 77.84 -20.20
C TYR A 459 -0.98 79.18 -19.68
N LYS A 460 -0.73 79.55 -18.41
CA LYS A 460 -1.23 80.79 -17.79
C LYS A 460 -0.35 82.06 -17.95
N PRO A 461 0.70 82.11 -18.80
CA PRO A 461 1.27 83.38 -19.25
C PRO A 461 1.37 83.47 -20.78
N THR A 462 0.29 83.21 -21.51
CA THR A 462 0.08 83.74 -22.88
C THR A 462 -1.26 84.46 -23.06
N ARG A 463 -1.98 84.75 -21.97
CA ARG A 463 -3.19 85.60 -21.95
C ARG A 463 -2.96 86.99 -21.34
N ARG A 464 -1.78 87.58 -21.56
CA ARG A 464 -1.50 89.01 -21.29
C ARG A 464 -1.05 89.77 -22.54
N GLN A 465 -1.56 89.41 -23.73
CA GLN A 465 -1.41 90.28 -24.89
C GLN A 465 -2.53 90.07 -25.91
N LYS A 466 -3.65 90.78 -25.68
CA LYS A 466 -4.47 91.46 -26.70
C LYS A 466 -5.81 91.85 -26.06
N ARG A 467 -6.01 93.16 -25.93
CA ARG A 467 -7.32 93.77 -25.87
C ARG A 467 -7.34 94.89 -26.90
N VAL A 468 -8.46 94.97 -27.64
CA VAL A 468 -8.97 96.14 -28.38
C VAL A 468 -8.36 96.25 -29.81
N ASN A 469 -9.07 96.32 -30.94
CA ASN A 469 -10.49 96.59 -31.24
C ASN A 469 -10.93 96.04 -32.62
N ARG A 470 -12.25 95.77 -32.73
CA ARG A 470 -13.20 95.73 -33.88
C ARG A 470 -12.69 95.46 -35.32
N VAL A 471 -13.39 94.57 -36.04
CA VAL A 471 -14.26 94.88 -37.22
C VAL A 471 -15.22 93.71 -37.48
N SER A 472 -16.35 94.05 -38.11
CA SER A 472 -17.63 93.39 -38.33
C SER A 472 -17.65 92.23 -39.35
N SER A 473 -18.70 91.40 -39.18
CA SER A 473 -19.53 90.76 -40.22
C SER A 473 -19.11 89.43 -40.88
N MET A 474 -20.06 88.50 -40.75
CA MET A 474 -20.62 87.63 -41.80
C MET A 474 -20.24 86.14 -41.81
N ASP A 475 -21.32 85.36 -41.85
CA ASP A 475 -21.44 83.90 -41.95
C ASP A 475 -20.68 83.28 -43.14
N LEU A 476 -20.25 82.02 -43.01
CA LEU A 476 -20.85 80.89 -43.75
C LEU A 476 -20.12 79.55 -43.44
N TYR A 477 -20.94 78.53 -43.19
CA TYR A 477 -20.65 77.08 -43.24
C TYR A 477 -19.93 76.67 -44.52
N VAL A 478 -18.95 75.73 -44.47
CA VAL A 478 -18.77 74.61 -45.44
C VAL A 478 -17.92 73.48 -44.81
N ASN A 479 -18.44 72.25 -44.81
CA ASN A 479 -17.70 70.98 -44.64
C ASN A 479 -16.83 70.68 -45.87
N ALA A 480 -15.58 70.25 -45.69
CA ALA A 480 -14.88 69.24 -46.52
C ALA A 480 -13.48 69.00 -45.92
N MET A 481 -13.11 67.81 -45.44
CA MET A 481 -12.72 66.59 -46.17
C MET A 481 -11.20 66.51 -46.38
N GLU A 482 -10.64 65.47 -45.78
CA GLU A 482 -9.51 64.63 -46.22
C GLU A 482 -8.04 64.98 -45.96
N MET A 483 -7.32 63.87 -45.75
CA MET A 483 -5.87 63.61 -45.68
C MET A 483 -5.28 63.67 -44.25
N VAL A 484 -4.75 62.62 -43.62
CA VAL A 484 -4.24 61.31 -44.07
C VAL A 484 -4.30 60.35 -42.88
N SER A 485 -4.77 59.11 -43.11
CA SER A 485 -4.65 57.96 -42.23
C SER A 485 -3.38 57.14 -42.56
N LEU A 486 -3.04 56.20 -41.65
CA LEU A 486 -1.89 55.27 -41.58
C LEU A 486 -0.83 55.77 -40.59
N SER A 487 -0.51 55.05 -39.50
CA SER A 487 -0.26 53.61 -39.42
C SER A 487 -0.49 53.08 -38.01
N SER A 488 -1.30 52.02 -37.89
CA SER A 488 -1.28 51.06 -36.79
C SER A 488 -0.60 49.79 -37.29
N ARG A 489 0.47 49.35 -36.62
CA ARG A 489 1.09 48.04 -36.83
C ARG A 489 0.95 47.24 -35.54
N ALA A 490 0.05 46.26 -35.56
CA ALA A 490 0.03 45.12 -34.66
C ALA A 490 0.54 43.92 -35.47
N GLU A 491 1.53 43.20 -34.92
CA GLU A 491 1.89 41.86 -35.37
C GLU A 491 1.51 40.89 -34.26
N ALA A 492 0.50 40.06 -34.54
CA ALA A 492 0.39 38.70 -34.09
C ALA A 492 -0.32 37.92 -35.20
N GLY A 493 0.28 36.83 -35.63
CA GLY A 493 -0.34 35.80 -36.46
C GLY A 493 0.53 34.55 -36.43
N PRO A 494 0.11 33.45 -37.07
CA PRO A 494 -1.25 33.13 -37.50
C PRO A 494 -1.72 31.75 -36.94
N GLY A 495 -3.02 31.50 -37.06
CA GLY A 495 -3.56 30.14 -37.03
C GLY A 495 -3.42 29.47 -38.40
N GLU A 496 -3.36 28.15 -38.41
CA GLU A 496 -3.61 27.34 -39.61
C GLU A 496 -4.72 26.33 -39.28
N GLU A 497 -5.83 26.45 -40.00
CA GLU A 497 -6.96 25.52 -40.01
C GLU A 497 -7.06 25.00 -41.45
N ARG A 498 -7.09 23.67 -41.64
CA ARG A 498 -7.52 23.04 -42.89
C ARG A 498 -8.83 22.30 -42.66
N ALA A 499 -9.79 22.60 -43.52
CA ALA A 499 -11.06 21.94 -43.67
C ALA A 499 -10.97 20.67 -44.55
N ALA A 500 -11.82 19.69 -44.25
CA ALA A 500 -12.55 18.84 -45.21
C ALA A 500 -13.60 18.04 -44.41
N GLN A 501 -14.88 18.42 -44.42
CA GLN A 501 -15.94 17.88 -45.30
C GLN A 501 -16.20 16.36 -45.18
N GLY A 502 -17.43 16.03 -44.74
CA GLY A 502 -18.29 15.13 -45.50
C GLY A 502 -18.60 13.75 -44.89
N THR A 503 -19.86 13.61 -44.47
CA THR A 503 -20.79 12.49 -44.72
C THR A 503 -20.51 11.06 -44.21
N GLU A 504 -21.60 10.49 -43.69
CA GLU A 504 -21.90 9.13 -43.17
C GLU A 504 -21.50 8.80 -41.72
#